data_AF-Q7VNM5-F1
#
_entry.id   AF-Q7VNM5-F1
#
_cell.length_a   1.000
_cell.length_b   1.000
_cell.length_c   1.000
_cell.angle_alpha   90.00
_cell.angle_beta   90.00
_cell.angle_gamma   90.00
#
_symmetry.space_group_name_H-M   'P 1'
#
loop_
_entity.id
_entity.type
_entity.pdbx_description
1 polymer ?
#
loop_
_entity_poly.entity_id
_entity_poly.type
_entity_poly.pdbx_seq_one_letter_code
_entity_poly.pdbx_strand_id
1 'polypeptide(L)'
;MRRALIFLASPHFFAPNFFIFIYAKRISTPQIPLFIRPQGFFQTNPKVASQLYATVQQWVKILPINHLWDLFCGVGGFGLHCAKALQDQGKPVTLTGIEISAAAIESATQSAQKLALNNVTFASLDAAQFALKDRQQTPELVIVNPPRRGIGKDLAEFLNQLNIPYLIYSSCNAESMVKDFAYLTHYQLHRVQLFDMFPHTTHYETVTLLIRK
;
A
#
# COMPACT_ATOMS: atom_id res chain seq x y z
N MET A 1 -20.80 22.22 1.25
CA MET A 1 -19.61 23.10 1.10
C MET A 1 -18.35 22.26 1.27
N ARG A 2 -17.50 22.15 0.24
CA ARG A 2 -16.23 21.40 0.29
C ARG A 2 -15.20 22.21 1.08
N ARG A 3 -14.90 21.83 2.32
CA ARG A 3 -13.74 22.37 3.05
C ARG A 3 -12.51 21.54 2.70
N ALA A 4 -11.70 22.02 1.77
CA ALA A 4 -10.33 21.55 1.63
C ALA A 4 -9.54 22.10 2.82
N LEU A 5 -9.29 21.26 3.83
CA LEU A 5 -8.42 21.60 4.95
C LEU A 5 -6.97 21.50 4.47
N ILE A 6 -6.41 22.63 4.03
CA ILE A 6 -4.99 22.78 3.73
C ILE A 6 -4.27 22.79 5.08
N PHE A 7 -3.43 21.79 5.36
CA PHE A 7 -2.49 21.85 6.48
C PHE A 7 -1.51 23.00 6.23
N LEU A 8 -1.67 24.09 6.98
CA LEU A 8 -0.66 25.14 7.11
C LEU A 8 0.51 24.55 7.89
N ALA A 9 1.53 24.06 7.17
CA ALA A 9 2.84 23.87 7.76
C ALA A 9 3.31 25.24 8.28
N SER A 10 3.62 25.33 9.57
CA SER A 10 4.06 26.57 10.23
C SER A 10 5.21 27.22 9.44
N PRO A 11 5.18 28.54 9.19
CA PRO A 11 6.14 29.22 8.34
C PRO A 11 7.43 29.53 9.11
N HIS A 12 8.17 28.51 9.53
CA HIS A 12 9.58 28.65 9.87
C HIS A 12 10.30 27.38 9.42
N PHE A 13 11.36 27.55 8.63
CA PHE A 13 12.17 26.54 7.93
C PHE A 13 11.62 25.98 6.60
N PHE A 14 12.01 26.67 5.53
CA PHE A 14 12.18 26.09 4.19
C PHE A 14 13.26 25.00 4.22
N ALA A 15 12.88 23.77 4.55
CA ALA A 15 13.65 22.58 4.19
C ALA A 15 12.79 21.75 3.22
N PRO A 16 13.28 21.41 2.02
CA PRO A 16 12.43 20.85 0.95
C PRO A 16 11.86 19.44 1.21
N ASN A 17 12.21 18.79 2.33
CA ASN A 17 11.76 17.44 2.66
C ASN A 17 11.18 17.41 4.08
N PHE A 18 9.87 17.12 4.21
CA PHE A 18 9.24 16.85 5.49
C PHE A 18 9.23 15.33 5.76
N PHE A 19 9.61 14.95 6.97
CA PHE A 19 9.64 13.56 7.43
C PHE A 19 8.41 13.31 8.31
N ILE A 20 7.60 12.30 7.99
CA ILE A 20 6.59 11.81 8.93
C ILE A 20 7.09 10.46 9.47
N PHE A 21 7.44 10.46 10.75
CA PHE A 21 7.56 9.22 11.51
C PHE A 21 6.14 8.75 11.83
N ILE A 22 5.74 7.63 11.23
CA ILE A 22 4.46 7.01 11.52
C ILE A 22 4.62 6.23 12.82
N TYR A 23 4.08 6.77 13.92
CA TYR A 23 4.19 6.21 15.26
C TYR A 23 3.05 5.23 15.58
N ALA A 24 3.30 3.92 15.57
CA ALA A 24 2.35 2.92 16.07
C ALA A 24 2.54 2.68 17.59
N LYS A 25 1.85 3.43 18.45
CA LYS A 25 1.92 3.26 19.92
C LYS A 25 0.86 2.27 20.42
N ARG A 26 1.06 0.97 20.19
CA ARG A 26 0.54 -0.19 20.99
C ARG A 26 0.71 -1.56 20.31
N ILE A 27 1.13 -1.61 19.06
CA ILE A 27 1.60 -2.84 18.42
C ILE A 27 3.11 -2.65 18.27
N SER A 28 3.91 -3.61 18.72
CA SER A 28 5.37 -3.58 18.67
C SER A 28 5.91 -3.71 17.23
N THR A 29 5.39 -2.91 16.30
CA THR A 29 5.85 -2.85 14.92
C THR A 29 6.98 -1.83 14.79
N PRO A 30 8.07 -2.15 14.06
CA PRO A 30 9.13 -1.20 13.76
C PRO A 30 8.54 0.06 13.13
N GLN A 31 8.97 1.24 13.61
CA GLN A 31 8.54 2.51 13.04
C GLN A 31 9.15 2.63 11.63
N ILE A 32 8.29 2.70 10.63
CA ILE A 32 8.70 2.89 9.24
C ILE A 32 8.67 4.39 8.93
N PRO A 33 9.82 5.04 8.67
CA PRO A 33 9.84 6.43 8.25
C PRO A 33 9.29 6.51 6.83
N LEU A 34 8.23 7.29 6.63
CA LEU A 34 7.74 7.61 5.29
C LEU A 34 8.07 9.06 4.98
N PHE A 35 8.82 9.24 3.89
CA PHE A 35 9.14 10.56 3.37
C PHE A 35 7.93 11.10 2.61
N ILE A 36 7.60 12.36 2.83
CA ILE A 36 6.46 13.00 2.17
C ILE A 36 6.92 14.35 1.64
N ARG A 37 6.73 14.55 0.34
CA ARG A 37 7.03 15.81 -0.34
C ARG A 37 5.86 16.79 -0.22
N PRO A 38 6.13 18.10 -0.33
CA PRO A 38 5.07 19.08 -0.55
C PRO A 38 4.15 18.63 -1.69
N GLN A 39 2.83 18.82 -1.51
CA GLN A 39 1.79 18.35 -2.44
C GLN A 39 1.66 16.82 -2.64
N GLY A 40 2.45 16.00 -1.95
CA GLY A 40 2.31 14.55 -1.95
C GLY A 40 1.02 14.09 -1.27
N PHE A 41 0.37 13.06 -1.82
CA PHE A 41 -0.79 12.43 -1.19
C PHE A 41 -0.32 11.46 -0.11
N PHE A 42 -0.88 11.62 1.09
CA PHE A 42 -0.68 10.71 2.21
C PHE A 42 -2.00 10.50 2.96
N GLN A 43 -2.11 9.42 3.74
CA GLN A 43 -3.29 9.18 4.57
C GLN A 43 -3.44 10.31 5.61
N THR A 44 -4.62 10.92 5.62
CA THR A 44 -4.90 12.14 6.38
C THR A 44 -4.81 11.96 7.90
N ASN A 45 -4.96 10.73 8.40
CA ASN A 45 -4.77 10.37 9.80
C ASN A 45 -3.56 9.42 9.94
N PRO A 46 -2.33 9.94 10.16
CA PRO A 46 -1.13 9.10 10.25
C PRO A 46 -1.18 8.05 11.36
N LYS A 47 -1.91 8.32 12.44
CA LYS A 47 -2.06 7.38 13.55
C LYS A 47 -2.89 6.17 13.13
N VAL A 48 -4.01 6.37 12.46
CA VAL A 48 -4.83 5.25 11.94
C VAL A 48 -4.10 4.55 10.79
N ALA A 49 -3.42 5.30 9.92
CA ALA A 49 -2.57 4.75 8.87
C ALA A 49 -1.50 3.79 9.42
N SER A 50 -0.86 4.15 10.53
CA SER A 50 0.11 3.29 11.22
C SER A 50 -0.48 1.93 11.60
N GLN A 51 -1.72 1.93 12.08
CA GLN A 51 -2.41 0.72 12.53
C GLN A 51 -2.84 -0.13 11.35
N LEU A 52 -3.28 0.51 10.27
CA LEU A 52 -3.59 -0.14 8.99
C LEU A 52 -2.36 -0.86 8.43
N TYR A 53 -1.23 -0.16 8.29
CA TYR A 53 0.01 -0.78 7.80
C TYR A 53 0.53 -1.88 8.73
N ALA A 54 0.51 -1.65 10.05
CA ALA A 54 0.88 -2.65 11.03
C ALA A 54 0.00 -3.91 10.96
N THR A 55 -1.29 -3.76 10.68
CA THR A 55 -2.22 -4.89 10.54
C THR A 55 -1.85 -5.74 9.33
N VAL A 56 -1.65 -5.12 8.17
CA VAL A 56 -1.21 -5.81 6.95
C VAL A 56 0.14 -6.49 7.17
N GLN A 57 1.08 -5.80 7.83
CA GLN A 57 2.37 -6.35 8.20
C GLN A 57 2.23 -7.67 9.00
N GLN A 58 1.33 -7.72 9.98
CA GLN A 58 1.10 -8.93 10.78
C GLN A 58 0.51 -10.06 9.94
N TRP A 59 -0.37 -9.76 8.99
CA TRP A 59 -0.91 -10.78 8.09
C TRP A 59 0.19 -11.34 7.18
N VAL A 60 1.06 -10.48 6.65
CA VAL A 60 2.13 -10.88 5.72
C VAL A 60 3.22 -11.72 6.40
N LYS A 61 3.54 -11.45 7.67
CA LYS A 61 4.59 -12.17 8.42
C LYS A 61 4.41 -13.69 8.46
N ILE A 62 3.17 -14.18 8.37
CA ILE A 62 2.85 -15.61 8.43
C ILE A 62 2.66 -16.25 7.05
N LEU A 63 2.73 -15.46 5.96
CA LEU A 63 2.58 -15.99 4.60
C LEU A 63 3.92 -16.53 4.06
N PRO A 64 3.89 -17.61 3.26
CA PRO A 64 5.07 -18.17 2.61
C PRO A 64 5.40 -17.39 1.33
N ILE A 65 5.78 -16.12 1.47
CA ILE A 65 6.09 -15.24 0.34
C ILE A 65 7.50 -14.68 0.43
N ASN A 66 8.13 -14.50 -0.74
CA ASN A 66 9.40 -13.78 -0.89
C ASN A 66 9.32 -12.66 -1.94
N HIS A 67 8.35 -12.65 -2.85
CA HIS A 67 8.16 -11.59 -3.82
C HIS A 67 6.76 -10.99 -3.69
N LEU A 68 6.70 -9.65 -3.62
CA LEU A 68 5.44 -8.92 -3.59
C LEU A 68 5.44 -7.72 -4.53
N TRP A 69 4.27 -7.44 -5.10
CA TRP A 69 3.98 -6.18 -5.79
C TRP A 69 3.11 -5.29 -4.91
N ASP A 70 3.43 -4.01 -4.87
CA ASP A 70 2.59 -2.96 -4.29
C ASP A 70 2.12 -2.04 -5.43
N LEU A 71 0.91 -2.28 -5.91
CA LEU A 71 0.30 -1.51 -6.99
C LEU A 71 -0.49 -0.34 -6.40
N PHE A 72 -0.32 0.84 -7.00
CA PHE A 72 -0.80 2.11 -6.43
C PHE A 72 -0.11 2.42 -5.09
N CYS A 73 1.20 2.19 -5.04
CA CYS A 73 1.95 2.19 -3.78
C CYS A 73 2.04 3.57 -3.09
N GLY A 74 1.76 4.66 -3.81
CA GLY A 74 1.99 6.01 -3.30
C GLY A 74 3.44 6.17 -2.83
N VAL A 75 3.62 6.62 -1.58
CA VAL A 75 4.94 6.75 -0.93
C VAL A 75 5.48 5.43 -0.36
N GLY A 76 4.93 4.28 -0.75
CA GLY A 76 5.38 2.94 -0.36
C GLY A 76 4.84 2.45 0.98
N GLY A 77 3.72 3.01 1.46
CA GLY A 77 3.19 2.73 2.81
C GLY A 77 3.03 1.24 3.09
N PHE A 78 2.30 0.49 2.25
CA PHE A 78 2.10 -0.94 2.47
C PHE A 78 3.35 -1.77 2.15
N GLY A 79 3.90 -1.60 0.95
CA GLY A 79 5.03 -2.38 0.45
C GLY A 79 6.24 -2.31 1.38
N LEU A 80 6.60 -1.12 1.86
CA LEU A 80 7.77 -0.95 2.75
C LEU A 80 7.57 -1.60 4.11
N HIS A 81 6.38 -1.50 4.71
CA HIS A 81 6.08 -2.18 5.98
C HIS A 81 6.16 -3.71 5.82
N CYS A 82 5.62 -4.24 4.72
CA CYS A 82 5.65 -5.67 4.42
C CYS A 82 7.07 -6.16 4.16
N ALA A 83 7.81 -5.49 3.28
CA ALA A 83 9.19 -5.83 2.95
C ALA A 83 10.09 -5.79 4.19
N LYS A 84 10.00 -4.73 5.01
CA LYS A 84 10.77 -4.65 6.25
C LYS A 84 10.47 -5.79 7.21
N ALA A 85 9.20 -6.18 7.33
CA ALA A 85 8.79 -7.29 8.19
C ALA A 85 9.38 -8.64 7.76
N LEU A 86 9.38 -8.91 6.46
CA LEU A 86 9.91 -10.14 5.89
C LEU A 86 11.45 -10.16 5.96
N GLN A 87 12.10 -9.03 5.67
CA GLN A 87 13.55 -8.88 5.84
C GLN A 87 13.97 -9.09 7.31
N ASP A 88 13.22 -8.56 8.27
CA ASP A 88 13.48 -8.76 9.70
C ASP A 88 13.29 -10.21 10.17
N GLN A 89 12.54 -11.02 9.42
CA GLN A 89 12.46 -12.47 9.60
C GLN A 89 13.60 -13.23 8.89
N GLY A 90 14.54 -12.53 8.26
CA GLY A 90 15.64 -13.11 7.49
C GLY A 90 15.22 -13.65 6.12
N LYS A 91 14.03 -13.30 5.61
CA LYS A 91 13.57 -13.75 4.29
C LYS A 91 14.23 -12.94 3.17
N PRO A 92 14.56 -13.58 2.02
CA PRO A 92 15.10 -12.90 0.84
C PRO A 92 13.98 -12.17 0.07
N VAL A 93 13.42 -11.12 0.67
CA VAL A 93 12.27 -10.41 0.11
C VAL A 93 12.63 -9.54 -1.09
N THR A 94 11.76 -9.54 -2.11
CA THR A 94 11.78 -8.66 -3.28
C THR A 94 10.48 -7.85 -3.29
N LEU A 95 10.57 -6.53 -3.38
CA LEU A 95 9.42 -5.62 -3.50
C LEU A 95 9.47 -4.86 -4.81
N THR A 96 8.38 -4.90 -5.57
CA THR A 96 8.16 -4.03 -6.73
C THR A 96 6.99 -3.10 -6.44
N GLY A 97 7.22 -1.80 -6.33
CA GLY A 97 6.18 -0.80 -6.12
C GLY A 97 5.91 0.02 -7.38
N ILE A 98 4.63 0.16 -7.74
CA ILE A 98 4.19 0.90 -8.93
C ILE A 98 3.24 2.01 -8.51
N GLU A 99 3.57 3.23 -8.92
CA GLU A 99 2.80 4.44 -8.66
C GLU A 99 2.92 5.38 -9.86
N ILE A 100 1.89 6.15 -10.19
CA ILE A 100 1.94 7.06 -11.35
C ILE A 100 2.70 8.36 -11.04
N SER A 101 2.74 8.77 -9.76
CA SER A 101 3.45 9.95 -9.31
C SER A 101 4.95 9.70 -9.11
N ALA A 102 5.78 10.28 -9.98
CA ALA A 102 7.24 10.24 -9.84
C ALA A 102 7.73 10.80 -8.49
N ALA A 103 7.10 11.87 -7.98
CA ALA A 103 7.45 12.45 -6.68
C ALA A 103 7.16 11.49 -5.51
N ALA A 104 6.10 10.70 -5.60
CA ALA A 104 5.79 9.67 -4.61
C ALA A 104 6.80 8.51 -4.67
N ILE A 105 7.20 8.10 -5.88
CA ILE A 105 8.25 7.09 -6.12
C ILE A 105 9.60 7.53 -5.56
N GLU A 106 9.99 8.79 -5.74
CA GLU A 106 11.21 9.34 -5.15
C GLU A 106 11.17 9.27 -3.62
N SER A 107 10.01 9.55 -3.03
CA SER A 107 9.81 9.48 -1.57
C SER A 107 9.82 8.03 -1.06
N ALA A 108 9.21 7.11 -1.79
CA ALA A 108 9.22 5.68 -1.49
C ALA A 108 10.65 5.12 -1.56
N THR A 109 11.41 5.51 -2.58
CA THR A 109 12.82 5.13 -2.77
C THR A 109 13.69 5.64 -1.62
N GLN A 110 13.54 6.90 -1.21
CA GLN A 110 14.25 7.45 -0.05
C GLN A 110 13.91 6.69 1.25
N SER A 111 12.63 6.33 1.43
CA SER A 111 12.17 5.54 2.58
C SER A 111 12.80 4.14 2.58
N ALA A 112 12.86 3.46 1.44
CA ALA A 112 13.52 2.17 1.29
C ALA A 112 15.03 2.22 1.60
N GLN A 113 15.72 3.24 1.11
CA GLN A 113 17.13 3.48 1.41
C GLN A 113 17.36 3.68 2.92
N LYS A 114 16.51 4.48 3.57
CA LYS A 114 16.59 4.72 5.02
C LYS A 114 16.36 3.45 5.84
N LEU A 115 15.54 2.54 5.33
CA LEU A 115 15.27 1.23 5.94
C LEU A 115 16.33 0.16 5.63
N ALA A 116 17.31 0.48 4.77
CA ALA A 116 18.29 -0.48 4.25
C ALA A 116 17.61 -1.74 3.66
N LEU A 117 16.57 -1.53 2.85
CA LEU A 117 15.95 -2.62 2.10
C LEU A 117 16.79 -2.87 0.83
N ASN A 118 17.25 -4.11 0.65
CA ASN A 118 18.27 -4.44 -0.35
C ASN A 118 17.69 -4.68 -1.76
N ASN A 119 16.46 -5.20 -1.86
CA ASN A 119 15.87 -5.62 -3.12
C ASN A 119 14.48 -5.00 -3.32
N VAL A 120 14.48 -3.69 -3.55
CA VAL A 120 13.27 -2.88 -3.74
C VAL A 120 13.39 -2.08 -5.03
N THR A 121 12.43 -2.25 -5.91
CA THR A 121 12.31 -1.48 -7.16
C THR A 121 11.03 -0.67 -7.10
N PHE A 122 11.13 0.64 -7.34
CA PHE A 122 9.99 1.51 -7.52
C PHE A 122 10.01 2.10 -8.93
N ALA A 123 8.86 2.08 -9.62
CA ALA A 123 8.75 2.63 -10.96
C ALA A 123 7.52 3.54 -11.12
N SER A 124 7.72 4.66 -11.81
CA SER A 124 6.65 5.61 -12.13
C SER A 124 5.86 5.14 -13.36
N LEU A 125 4.89 4.25 -13.17
CA LEU A 125 4.13 3.60 -14.25
C LEU A 125 2.63 3.56 -13.94
N ASP A 126 1.81 3.39 -14.96
CA ASP A 126 0.41 3.01 -14.76
C ASP A 126 0.35 1.56 -14.28
N ALA A 127 -0.27 1.33 -13.12
CA ALA A 127 -0.30 0.00 -12.49
C ALA A 127 -1.02 -1.05 -13.33
N ALA A 128 -2.09 -0.67 -14.06
CA ALA A 128 -2.78 -1.60 -14.93
C ALA A 128 -1.90 -1.98 -16.14
N GLN A 129 -1.24 -0.99 -16.75
CA GLN A 129 -0.31 -1.23 -17.86
C GLN A 129 0.93 -2.02 -17.45
N PHE A 130 1.50 -1.75 -16.28
CA PHE A 130 2.63 -2.51 -15.74
C PHE A 130 2.23 -3.97 -15.57
N ALA A 131 1.12 -4.22 -14.86
CA ALA A 131 0.64 -5.56 -14.59
C ALA A 131 0.44 -6.31 -15.92
N LEU A 132 -0.27 -5.73 -16.89
CA LEU A 132 -0.54 -6.35 -18.19
C LEU A 132 0.71 -6.72 -19.00
N LYS A 133 1.83 -6.00 -18.82
CA LYS A 133 3.07 -6.18 -19.59
C LYS A 133 4.10 -7.08 -18.91
N ASP A 134 4.24 -6.98 -17.59
CA ASP A 134 5.26 -7.75 -16.88
C ASP A 134 4.73 -9.13 -16.48
N ARG A 135 5.17 -10.14 -17.23
CA ARG A 135 4.90 -11.55 -16.93
C ARG A 135 6.14 -12.29 -16.43
N GLN A 136 7.30 -11.63 -16.35
CA GLN A 136 8.57 -12.32 -16.18
C GLN A 136 8.78 -12.83 -14.75
N GLN A 137 8.19 -12.18 -13.75
CA GLN A 137 8.25 -12.61 -12.36
C GLN A 137 6.91 -12.44 -11.66
N THR A 138 6.10 -13.51 -11.64
CA THR A 138 4.83 -13.50 -10.90
C THR A 138 5.12 -13.45 -9.39
N PRO A 139 4.57 -12.48 -8.63
CA PRO A 139 4.76 -12.40 -7.19
C PRO A 139 3.87 -13.42 -6.46
N GLU A 140 4.22 -13.77 -5.22
CA GLU A 140 3.30 -14.55 -4.39
C GLU A 140 2.24 -13.67 -3.70
N LEU A 141 2.48 -12.36 -3.60
CA LEU A 141 1.54 -11.38 -3.04
C LEU A 141 1.41 -10.16 -3.94
N VAL A 142 0.17 -9.76 -4.21
CA VAL A 142 -0.13 -8.41 -4.71
C VAL A 142 -0.83 -7.61 -3.63
N ILE A 143 -0.44 -6.36 -3.46
CA ILE A 143 -1.15 -5.36 -2.66
C ILE A 143 -1.72 -4.33 -3.64
N VAL A 144 -2.99 -3.97 -3.47
CA VAL A 144 -3.62 -2.86 -4.19
C VAL A 144 -4.21 -1.88 -3.18
N ASN A 145 -3.92 -0.60 -3.38
CA ASN A 145 -4.57 0.52 -2.70
C ASN A 145 -5.05 1.56 -3.74
N PRO A 146 -6.04 1.18 -4.56
CA PRO A 146 -6.38 1.93 -5.77
C PRO A 146 -7.03 3.29 -5.47
N PRO A 147 -7.19 4.15 -6.49
CA PRO A 147 -8.05 5.32 -6.41
C PRO A 147 -9.49 4.94 -6.01
N ARG A 148 -10.30 5.90 -5.56
CA ARG A 148 -11.70 5.70 -5.10
C ARG A 148 -12.63 4.97 -6.09
N ARG A 149 -12.24 4.87 -7.37
CA ARG A 149 -12.97 4.14 -8.42
C ARG A 149 -12.71 2.63 -8.42
N GLY A 150 -11.72 2.15 -7.66
CA GLY A 150 -11.26 0.75 -7.68
C GLY A 150 -10.17 0.48 -8.70
N ILE A 151 -9.72 -0.78 -8.76
CA ILE A 151 -8.75 -1.27 -9.76
C ILE A 151 -9.39 -1.39 -11.15
N GLY A 152 -10.69 -1.64 -11.21
CA GLY A 152 -11.44 -1.84 -12.45
C GLY A 152 -11.32 -3.26 -13.01
N LYS A 153 -12.21 -3.55 -13.96
CA LYS A 153 -12.39 -4.88 -14.56
C LYS A 153 -11.09 -5.43 -15.17
N ASP A 154 -10.42 -4.65 -16.01
CA ASP A 154 -9.25 -5.13 -16.76
C ASP A 154 -8.12 -5.61 -15.83
N LEU A 155 -7.81 -4.85 -14.77
CA LEU A 155 -6.79 -5.25 -13.80
C LEU A 155 -7.26 -6.42 -12.94
N ALA A 156 -8.53 -6.46 -12.52
CA ALA A 156 -9.07 -7.58 -11.76
C ALA A 156 -9.03 -8.91 -12.55
N GLU A 157 -9.46 -8.88 -13.82
CA GLU A 157 -9.41 -10.03 -14.71
C GLU A 157 -7.98 -10.43 -15.07
N PHE A 158 -7.06 -9.47 -15.14
CA PHE A 158 -5.65 -9.79 -15.31
C PHE A 158 -5.05 -10.48 -14.07
N LEU A 159 -5.36 -10.01 -12.86
CA LEU A 159 -4.91 -10.66 -11.61
C LEU A 159 -5.47 -12.08 -11.45
N ASN A 160 -6.61 -12.40 -12.06
CA ASN A 160 -7.11 -13.78 -12.14
C ASN A 160 -6.21 -14.68 -12.99
N GLN A 161 -5.65 -14.14 -14.09
CA GLN A 161 -4.77 -14.88 -15.01
C GLN A 161 -3.38 -15.12 -14.42
N LEU A 162 -2.93 -14.23 -13.54
CA LEU A 162 -1.72 -14.44 -12.76
C LEU A 162 -2.02 -15.44 -11.64
N ASN A 163 -1.23 -16.51 -11.53
CA ASN A 163 -1.37 -17.53 -10.48
C ASN A 163 -0.87 -17.01 -9.10
N ILE A 164 -1.27 -15.81 -8.71
CA ILE A 164 -0.86 -15.17 -7.46
C ILE A 164 -1.69 -15.78 -6.31
N PRO A 165 -1.06 -16.36 -5.28
CA PRO A 165 -1.77 -16.96 -4.16
C PRO A 165 -2.51 -15.96 -3.25
N TYR A 166 -1.93 -14.78 -3.03
CA TYR A 166 -2.43 -13.80 -2.05
C TYR A 166 -2.65 -12.43 -2.67
N LEU A 167 -3.80 -11.82 -2.35
CA LEU A 167 -4.12 -10.44 -2.73
C LEU A 167 -4.55 -9.67 -1.48
N ILE A 168 -3.86 -8.58 -1.18
CA ILE A 168 -4.30 -7.61 -0.18
C ILE A 168 -4.95 -6.44 -0.89
N TYR A 169 -6.20 -6.15 -0.57
CA TYR A 169 -6.94 -5.03 -1.15
C TYR A 169 -7.30 -4.05 -0.03
N SER A 170 -6.74 -2.84 -0.10
CA SER A 170 -7.12 -1.69 0.74
C SER A 170 -8.00 -0.72 -0.04
N SER A 171 -9.06 -0.20 0.58
CA SER A 171 -9.94 0.78 -0.03
C SER A 171 -10.67 1.67 0.96
N CYS A 172 -10.81 2.94 0.63
CA CYS A 172 -11.74 3.86 1.28
C CYS A 172 -13.16 3.85 0.68
N ASN A 173 -13.44 2.96 -0.28
CA ASN A 173 -14.74 2.85 -0.94
C ASN A 173 -15.18 1.39 -1.11
N ALA A 174 -16.01 0.93 -0.18
CA ALA A 174 -16.53 -0.44 -0.19
C ALA A 174 -17.35 -0.76 -1.46
N GLU A 175 -18.05 0.21 -2.06
CA GLU A 175 -18.86 -0.04 -3.25
C GLU A 175 -18.00 -0.40 -4.47
N SER A 176 -16.92 0.35 -4.71
CA SER A 176 -15.98 0.00 -5.79
C SER A 176 -15.21 -1.28 -5.49
N MET A 177 -14.84 -1.50 -4.23
CA MET A 177 -14.16 -2.74 -3.81
C MET A 177 -15.04 -3.97 -4.09
N VAL A 178 -16.33 -3.91 -3.76
CA VAL A 178 -17.28 -5.02 -4.05
C VAL A 178 -17.45 -5.23 -5.56
N LYS A 179 -17.50 -4.16 -6.35
CA LYS A 179 -17.54 -4.28 -7.82
C LYS A 179 -16.29 -4.97 -8.37
N ASP A 180 -15.11 -4.62 -7.86
CA ASP A 180 -13.87 -5.28 -8.25
C ASP A 180 -13.83 -6.75 -7.80
N PHE A 181 -14.36 -7.07 -6.62
CA PHE A 181 -14.44 -8.45 -6.13
C PHE A 181 -15.33 -9.33 -7.01
N ALA A 182 -16.37 -8.76 -7.63
CA ALA A 182 -17.18 -9.47 -8.62
C ALA A 182 -16.37 -9.89 -9.87
N TYR A 183 -15.31 -9.15 -10.20
CA TYR A 183 -14.38 -9.51 -11.28
C TYR A 183 -13.23 -10.41 -10.82
N LEU A 184 -12.87 -10.43 -9.53
CA LEU A 184 -11.83 -11.30 -8.95
C LEU A 184 -12.31 -12.74 -8.69
N THR A 185 -12.79 -13.43 -9.73
CA THR A 185 -13.48 -14.72 -9.63
C THR A 185 -12.63 -15.87 -9.07
N HIS A 186 -11.30 -15.80 -9.19
CA HIS A 186 -10.39 -16.82 -8.65
C HIS A 186 -9.96 -16.59 -7.20
N TYR A 187 -10.46 -15.54 -6.55
CA TYR A 187 -10.11 -15.23 -5.17
C TYR A 187 -11.32 -15.38 -4.24
N GLN A 188 -11.06 -15.73 -3.00
CA GLN A 188 -12.03 -15.75 -1.91
C GLN A 188 -11.57 -14.86 -0.76
N LEU A 189 -12.51 -14.14 -0.15
CA LEU A 189 -12.23 -13.28 1.00
C LEU A 189 -11.87 -14.14 2.21
N HIS A 190 -10.68 -13.93 2.77
CA HIS A 190 -10.19 -14.67 3.93
C HIS A 190 -10.18 -13.81 5.21
N ARG A 191 -9.80 -12.53 5.11
CA ARG A 191 -9.87 -11.57 6.23
C ARG A 191 -10.37 -10.21 5.74
N VAL A 192 -11.00 -9.48 6.65
CA VAL A 192 -11.42 -8.10 6.46
C VAL A 192 -11.25 -7.34 7.77
N GLN A 193 -10.75 -6.10 7.70
CA GLN A 193 -10.70 -5.20 8.84
C GLN A 193 -11.00 -3.78 8.39
N LEU A 194 -11.87 -3.10 9.15
CA LEU A 194 -12.24 -1.70 8.94
C LEU A 194 -11.47 -0.81 9.92
N PHE A 195 -11.07 0.36 9.43
CA PHE A 195 -10.39 1.41 10.17
C PHE A 195 -11.19 2.70 10.03
N ASP A 196 -11.76 3.17 11.14
CA ASP A 196 -12.39 4.49 11.19
C ASP A 196 -11.29 5.57 11.16
N MET A 197 -11.26 6.36 10.09
CA MET A 197 -10.28 7.43 9.93
C MET A 197 -10.67 8.67 10.73
N PHE A 198 -11.98 8.95 10.82
CA PHE A 198 -12.53 10.11 11.52
C PHE A 198 -13.95 9.80 12.03
N PRO A 199 -14.13 9.69 13.37
CA PRO A 199 -15.43 9.46 13.97
C PRO A 199 -16.47 10.49 13.51
N HIS A 200 -17.71 10.03 13.33
CA HIS A 200 -18.83 10.83 12.83
C HIS A 200 -18.68 11.35 11.39
N THR A 201 -17.82 10.72 10.59
CA THR A 201 -17.72 10.98 9.14
C THR A 201 -17.92 9.70 8.33
N THR A 202 -17.94 9.83 7.01
CA THR A 202 -17.96 8.67 6.09
C THR A 202 -16.56 8.19 5.70
N HIS A 203 -15.50 8.71 6.32
CA HIS A 203 -14.13 8.35 6.01
C HIS A 203 -13.71 7.13 6.82
N TYR A 204 -13.53 6.02 6.12
CA TYR A 204 -12.96 4.79 6.64
C TYR A 204 -11.98 4.23 5.62
N GLU A 205 -11.16 3.30 6.06
CA GLU A 205 -10.39 2.41 5.20
C GLU A 205 -10.79 0.98 5.53
N THR A 206 -10.97 0.15 4.50
CA THR A 206 -11.14 -1.30 4.65
C THR A 206 -9.95 -1.97 4.03
N VAL A 207 -9.36 -2.92 4.74
CA VAL A 207 -8.34 -3.79 4.17
C VAL A 207 -8.78 -5.24 4.24
N THR A 208 -8.49 -5.97 3.18
CA THR A 208 -8.86 -7.37 3.04
C THR A 208 -7.66 -8.20 2.66
N LEU A 209 -7.66 -9.46 3.09
CA LEU A 209 -6.80 -10.50 2.55
C LEU A 209 -7.70 -11.46 1.77
N LEU A 210 -7.45 -11.56 0.47
CA LEU A 210 -8.04 -12.57 -0.39
C LEU A 210 -7.00 -13.65 -0.68
N ILE A 211 -7.47 -14.90 -0.73
CA ILE A 211 -6.67 -16.07 -1.05
C ILE A 211 -7.22 -16.66 -2.35
N ARG A 212 -6.34 -17.11 -3.24
CA ARG A 212 -6.74 -17.80 -4.45
C ARG A 212 -7.47 -19.12 -4.12
N LYS A 213 -8.53 -19.42 -4.86
CA LYS A 213 -9.33 -20.65 -4.75
C LYS A 213 -8.59 -21.86 -5.30
#